data_AF-A0A956J5D1-F1
#
_entry.id   AF-A0A956J5D1-F1
#
_cell.length_a   1.000
_cell.length_b   1.000
_cell.length_c   1.000
_cell.angle_alpha   90.00
_cell.angle_beta   90.00
_cell.angle_gamma   90.00
#
_symmetry.space_group_name_H-M   'P 1'
#
loop_
_entity.id
_entity.type
_entity.pdbx_description
1 polymer ?
#
loop_
_entity_poly.entity_id
_entity_poly.type
_entity_poly.pdbx_seq_one_letter_code
_entity_poly.pdbx_strand_id
1 'polypeptide(L)'
;MYPAACCREETLTSLPPERSSVVVVTGLSGAGKSTALNALEDLGFYCVDNLPTPVVGATLDACAGGGIFRVALGIDVRVRSFLHDISGLLDGIGAERDVSVLFLDADDQALLRRYSGTRRPHPLSTTGDHPSLAVLDGIREERERLAPLRGRASSVIDTTKLSVHDLRRRIVKIFGPGAGQEARMYTRFMSFGFKYGPPVDADLIFDVRFLNNPYFVPELKDFSGKDPAVRDYVLKDPETTGFLTRTEALLEYCLP
;
A
#
# COMPACT_ATOMS: atom_id res chain seq x y z
N MET A 1 -9.78 -36.24 29.81
CA MET A 1 -10.23 -36.09 28.41
C MET A 1 -11.11 -34.85 28.35
N TYR A 2 -10.49 -33.69 28.17
CA TYR A 2 -11.19 -32.40 28.04
C TYR A 2 -11.32 -32.07 26.54
N PRO A 3 -12.45 -31.50 26.08
CA PRO A 3 -12.67 -31.25 24.67
C PRO A 3 -11.80 -30.09 24.18
N ALA A 4 -11.30 -30.24 22.96
CA ALA A 4 -10.55 -29.24 22.23
C ALA A 4 -11.39 -27.97 22.05
N ALA A 5 -10.89 -26.84 22.54
CA ALA A 5 -11.43 -25.53 22.22
C ALA A 5 -11.13 -25.24 20.74
N CYS A 6 -12.19 -25.26 19.94
CA CYS A 6 -12.24 -24.78 18.57
C CYS A 6 -11.74 -23.32 18.55
N CYS A 7 -10.50 -23.11 18.09
CA CYS A 7 -10.03 -21.79 17.72
C CYS A 7 -10.82 -21.37 16.48
N ARG A 8 -11.82 -20.51 16.67
CA ARG A 8 -12.44 -19.78 15.58
C ARG A 8 -11.37 -18.86 14.99
N GLU A 9 -11.08 -19.06 13.71
CA GLU A 9 -10.40 -18.07 12.89
C GLU A 9 -11.26 -16.79 12.91
N GLU A 10 -10.86 -15.83 13.73
CA GLU A 10 -11.38 -14.47 13.62
C GLU A 10 -10.86 -13.90 12.31
N THR A 11 -11.70 -14.02 11.30
CA THR A 11 -11.53 -13.37 10.01
C THR A 11 -11.41 -11.87 10.27
N LEU A 12 -10.23 -11.31 10.00
CA LEU A 12 -9.98 -9.87 9.93
C LEU A 12 -10.99 -9.27 8.94
N THR A 13 -12.14 -8.88 9.45
CA THR A 13 -13.16 -8.18 8.68
C THR A 13 -12.71 -6.73 8.64
N SER A 14 -11.84 -6.42 7.68
CA SER A 14 -11.48 -5.04 7.34
C SER A 14 -12.77 -4.30 7.04
N LEU A 15 -13.08 -3.27 7.84
CA LEU A 15 -14.16 -2.34 7.52
C LEU A 15 -13.98 -1.86 6.07
N PRO A 16 -15.06 -1.80 5.25
CA PRO A 16 -14.95 -1.27 3.90
C PRO A 16 -14.39 0.16 3.99
N PRO A 17 -13.44 0.55 3.13
CA PRO A 17 -12.88 1.89 3.17
C PRO A 17 -14.01 2.91 2.95
N GLU A 18 -13.98 4.02 3.70
CA GLU A 18 -15.01 5.08 3.61
C GLU A 18 -15.12 5.72 2.22
N ARG A 19 -14.15 5.47 1.32
CA ARG A 19 -14.14 5.86 -0.10
C ARG A 19 -13.46 4.79 -0.97
N SER A 20 -13.95 4.62 -2.20
CA SER A 20 -13.29 3.77 -3.21
C SER A 20 -11.94 4.37 -3.63
N SER A 21 -10.90 3.54 -3.68
CA SER A 21 -9.56 3.92 -4.11
C SER A 21 -9.35 3.60 -5.58
N VAL A 22 -8.94 4.59 -6.37
CA VAL A 22 -8.70 4.48 -7.81
C VAL A 22 -7.27 4.90 -8.13
N VAL A 23 -6.50 4.01 -8.75
CA VAL A 23 -5.15 4.32 -9.25
C VAL A 23 -5.18 4.40 -10.77
N VAL A 24 -4.92 5.59 -11.31
CA VAL A 24 -4.76 5.78 -12.76
C VAL A 24 -3.29 5.59 -13.11
N VAL A 25 -2.98 4.54 -13.85
CA VAL A 25 -1.63 4.24 -14.35
C VAL A 25 -1.49 4.75 -15.77
N THR A 26 -0.58 5.69 -15.98
CA THR A 26 -0.26 6.23 -17.29
C THR A 26 1.24 6.50 -17.42
N GLY A 27 1.69 6.95 -18.58
CA GLY A 27 3.10 7.21 -18.86
C GLY A 27 3.52 6.82 -20.25
N LEU A 28 4.81 7.02 -20.56
CA LEU A 28 5.35 6.73 -21.88
C LEU A 28 5.24 5.25 -22.23
N SER A 29 5.13 4.96 -23.51
CA SER A 29 5.12 3.59 -23.99
C SER A 29 6.49 2.94 -23.78
N GLY A 30 6.51 1.74 -23.19
CA GLY A 30 7.75 1.10 -22.73
C GLY A 30 8.25 1.55 -21.35
N ALA A 31 7.56 2.46 -20.65
CA ALA A 31 7.92 2.89 -19.29
C ALA A 31 7.54 1.88 -18.19
N GLY A 32 6.86 0.77 -18.52
CA GLY A 32 6.53 -0.29 -17.56
C GLY A 32 5.09 -0.26 -17.02
N LYS A 33 4.13 0.32 -17.75
CA LYS A 33 2.70 0.37 -17.38
C LYS A 33 2.14 -1.00 -17.01
N SER A 34 2.36 -2.02 -17.85
CA SER A 34 1.92 -3.39 -17.59
C SER A 34 2.56 -3.99 -16.33
N THR A 35 3.84 -3.69 -16.05
CA THR A 35 4.50 -4.12 -14.81
C THR A 35 3.88 -3.47 -13.58
N ALA A 36 3.51 -2.19 -13.67
CA ALA A 36 2.86 -1.49 -12.58
C ALA A 36 1.43 -2.00 -12.33
N LEU A 37 0.65 -2.25 -13.39
CA LEU A 37 -0.68 -2.86 -13.27
C LEU A 37 -0.61 -4.24 -12.63
N ASN A 38 0.28 -5.12 -13.09
CA ASN A 38 0.46 -6.44 -12.47
C ASN A 38 0.85 -6.35 -10.99
N ALA A 39 1.66 -5.35 -10.62
CA ALA A 39 2.03 -5.13 -9.22
C ALA A 39 0.85 -4.62 -8.38
N LEU A 40 -0.04 -3.81 -8.95
CA LEU A 40 -1.27 -3.36 -8.29
C LEU A 40 -2.27 -4.53 -8.16
N GLU A 41 -2.34 -5.41 -9.14
CA GLU A 41 -3.15 -6.63 -9.09
C GLU A 41 -2.73 -7.53 -7.92
N ASP A 42 -1.42 -7.75 -7.74
CA ASP A 42 -0.87 -8.47 -6.57
C ASP A 42 -1.25 -7.83 -5.24
N LEU A 43 -1.49 -6.52 -5.22
CA LEU A 43 -1.90 -5.76 -4.04
C LEU A 43 -3.42 -5.77 -3.82
N GLY A 44 -4.18 -6.46 -4.66
CA GLY A 44 -5.62 -6.61 -4.57
C GLY A 44 -6.42 -5.50 -5.26
N PHE A 45 -5.82 -4.76 -6.20
CA PHE A 45 -6.58 -3.86 -7.07
C PHE A 45 -7.18 -4.63 -8.24
N TYR A 46 -8.44 -4.32 -8.58
CA TYR A 46 -9.02 -4.75 -9.84
C TYR A 46 -8.43 -3.93 -10.99
N CYS A 47 -7.63 -4.57 -11.83
CA CYS A 47 -6.86 -3.90 -12.89
C CYS A 47 -7.57 -3.98 -14.24
N VAL A 48 -7.73 -2.84 -14.91
CA VAL A 48 -8.23 -2.76 -16.29
C VAL A 48 -7.21 -2.02 -17.14
N ASP A 49 -6.67 -2.68 -18.17
CA ASP A 49 -5.70 -2.08 -19.08
C ASP A 49 -6.35 -1.55 -20.37
N ASN A 50 -5.75 -0.52 -20.96
CA ASN A 50 -6.14 0.09 -22.23
C ASN A 50 -7.61 0.52 -22.30
N LEU A 51 -8.13 1.10 -21.20
CA LEU A 51 -9.52 1.52 -21.11
C LEU A 51 -9.71 2.90 -21.79
N PRO A 52 -10.67 3.05 -22.73
CA PRO A 52 -10.99 4.35 -23.29
C PRO A 52 -11.54 5.31 -22.23
N THR A 53 -11.11 6.57 -22.24
CA THR A 53 -11.53 7.60 -21.28
C THR A 53 -13.06 7.72 -21.12
N PRO A 54 -13.89 7.68 -22.18
CA PRO A 54 -15.34 7.85 -22.04
C PRO A 54 -16.05 6.78 -21.21
N VAL A 55 -15.48 5.56 -21.10
CA VAL A 55 -16.13 4.45 -20.38
C VAL A 55 -15.64 4.30 -18.94
N VAL A 56 -14.62 5.06 -18.53
CA VAL A 56 -14.01 4.96 -17.19
C VAL A 56 -15.04 5.13 -16.07
N GLY A 57 -15.91 6.14 -16.15
CA GLY A 57 -16.93 6.39 -15.12
C GLY A 57 -17.87 5.20 -14.94
N ALA A 58 -18.45 4.71 -16.04
CA ALA A 58 -19.34 3.55 -16.02
C ALA A 58 -18.66 2.28 -15.50
N THR A 59 -17.37 2.06 -15.80
CA THR A 59 -16.59 0.95 -15.24
C THR A 59 -16.44 1.09 -13.73
N LEU A 60 -16.13 2.28 -13.23
CA LEU A 60 -16.00 2.53 -11.78
C LEU A 60 -17.32 2.36 -11.04
N ASP A 61 -18.44 2.77 -11.64
CA ASP A 61 -19.78 2.58 -11.06
C ASP A 61 -20.18 1.11 -11.01
N ALA A 62 -19.88 0.35 -12.07
CA ALA A 62 -20.11 -1.09 -12.13
C ALA A 62 -19.26 -1.84 -11.08
N CYS A 63 -17.98 -1.47 -10.93
CA CYS A 63 -17.11 -2.01 -9.88
C CYS A 63 -17.67 -1.74 -8.48
N ALA A 64 -18.11 -0.51 -8.21
CA ALA A 64 -18.69 -0.15 -6.93
C ALA A 64 -19.98 -0.95 -6.63
N GLY A 65 -20.86 -1.11 -7.63
CA GLY A 65 -22.06 -1.94 -7.52
C GLY A 65 -21.78 -3.43 -7.27
N GLY A 66 -20.62 -3.92 -7.70
CA GLY A 66 -20.12 -5.28 -7.44
C GLY A 66 -19.31 -5.43 -6.14
N GLY A 67 -19.18 -4.39 -5.31
CA GLY A 67 -18.39 -4.43 -4.08
C GLY A 67 -16.88 -4.33 -4.29
N ILE A 68 -16.43 -3.88 -5.46
CA ILE A 68 -15.02 -3.65 -5.79
C ILE A 68 -14.66 -2.19 -5.51
N PHE A 69 -13.93 -1.97 -4.42
CA PHE A 69 -13.58 -0.61 -3.95
C PHE A 69 -12.12 -0.21 -4.22
N ARG A 70 -11.29 -1.10 -4.80
CA ARG A 70 -9.91 -0.81 -5.18
C ARG A 70 -9.72 -1.12 -6.66
N VAL A 71 -9.57 -0.08 -7.48
CA VAL A 71 -9.49 -0.21 -8.94
C VAL A 71 -8.22 0.44 -9.47
N ALA A 72 -7.53 -0.22 -10.38
CA ALA A 72 -6.40 0.33 -11.12
C ALA A 72 -6.73 0.40 -12.61
N LEU A 73 -6.53 1.58 -13.21
CA LEU A 73 -6.90 1.87 -14.59
C LEU A 73 -5.65 2.20 -15.40
N GLY A 74 -5.31 1.34 -16.34
CA GLY A 74 -4.32 1.61 -17.38
C GLY A 74 -4.93 2.48 -18.46
N ILE A 75 -4.57 3.76 -18.48
CA ILE A 75 -5.06 4.70 -19.50
C ILE A 75 -3.94 4.97 -20.50
N ASP A 76 -4.16 4.54 -21.74
CA ASP A 76 -3.25 4.76 -22.86
C ASP A 76 -3.78 5.91 -23.73
N VAL A 77 -3.10 7.06 -23.68
CA VAL A 77 -3.63 8.32 -24.25
C VAL A 77 -3.23 8.53 -25.71
N ARG A 78 -3.34 7.46 -26.51
CA ARG A 78 -2.90 7.45 -27.92
C ARG A 78 -3.71 8.36 -28.84
N VAL A 79 -4.87 8.86 -28.41
CA VAL A 79 -5.73 9.72 -29.23
C VAL A 79 -5.83 11.10 -28.59
N ARG A 80 -5.47 12.13 -29.37
CA ARG A 80 -5.46 13.54 -28.96
C ARG A 80 -6.77 14.01 -28.31
N SER A 81 -7.92 13.51 -28.79
CA SER A 81 -9.23 13.87 -28.25
C SER A 81 -9.38 13.50 -26.77
N PHE A 82 -8.74 12.43 -26.31
CA PHE A 82 -8.89 11.93 -24.95
C PHE A 82 -8.07 12.69 -23.90
N LEU A 83 -7.07 13.48 -24.30
CA LEU A 83 -6.25 14.29 -23.37
C LEU A 83 -7.01 15.49 -22.80
N HIS A 84 -7.94 16.07 -23.56
CA HIS A 84 -8.77 17.17 -23.04
C HIS A 84 -9.81 16.64 -22.04
N ASP A 85 -10.37 15.47 -22.30
CA ASP A 85 -11.41 14.86 -21.47
C ASP A 85 -10.85 14.28 -20.16
N ILE A 86 -9.60 13.81 -20.15
CA ILE A 86 -9.03 13.12 -18.98
C ILE A 86 -8.91 14.05 -17.77
N SER A 87 -8.71 15.35 -17.97
CA SER A 87 -8.60 16.31 -16.87
C SER A 87 -9.94 16.47 -16.16
N GLY A 88 -11.02 16.72 -16.91
CA GLY A 88 -12.37 16.80 -16.35
C GLY A 88 -12.83 15.45 -15.77
N LEU A 89 -12.40 14.34 -16.37
CA LEU A 89 -12.65 13.00 -15.84
C LEU A 89 -11.97 12.78 -14.49
N LEU A 90 -10.68 13.09 -14.35
CA LEU A 90 -9.96 12.96 -13.07
C LEU A 90 -10.60 13.84 -11.99
N ASP A 91 -10.96 15.07 -12.33
CA ASP A 91 -11.62 16.01 -11.42
C ASP A 91 -13.01 15.49 -11.01
N GLY A 92 -13.78 14.90 -11.94
CA GLY A 92 -15.08 14.30 -11.67
C GLY A 92 -15.01 13.05 -10.80
N ILE A 93 -14.04 12.17 -11.03
CA ILE A 93 -13.84 10.96 -10.21
C ILE A 93 -13.35 11.35 -8.81
N GLY A 94 -12.47 12.35 -8.71
CA GLY A 94 -11.88 12.82 -7.45
C GLY A 94 -12.88 13.47 -6.49
N ALA A 95 -14.08 13.84 -6.95
CA ALA A 95 -15.13 14.38 -6.09
C ALA A 95 -15.69 13.32 -5.11
N GLU A 96 -15.76 12.06 -5.55
CA GLU A 96 -16.43 10.98 -4.82
C GLU A 96 -15.48 9.86 -4.38
N ARG A 97 -14.26 9.81 -4.95
CA ARG A 97 -13.33 8.70 -4.80
C ARG A 97 -11.91 9.22 -4.56
N ASP A 98 -11.08 8.40 -3.92
CA ASP A 98 -9.67 8.72 -3.72
C ASP A 98 -8.88 8.34 -4.97
N VAL A 99 -8.56 9.34 -5.78
CA VAL A 99 -7.86 9.16 -7.07
C VAL A 99 -6.37 9.47 -6.91
N SER A 100 -5.53 8.52 -7.31
CA SER A 100 -4.08 8.71 -7.42
C SER A 100 -3.63 8.49 -8.86
N VAL A 101 -2.89 9.46 -9.42
CA VAL A 101 -2.34 9.37 -10.78
C VAL A 101 -0.87 8.96 -10.69
N LEU A 102 -0.55 7.76 -11.18
CA LEU A 102 0.79 7.24 -11.31
C LEU A 102 1.29 7.46 -12.75
N PHE A 103 2.34 8.26 -12.90
CA PHE A 103 3.01 8.50 -14.17
C PHE A 103 4.35 7.77 -14.24
N LEU A 104 4.52 6.92 -15.24
CA LEU A 104 5.79 6.22 -15.49
C LEU A 104 6.55 6.89 -16.62
N ASP A 105 7.81 7.22 -16.36
CA ASP A 105 8.72 7.87 -17.31
C ASP A 105 10.02 7.07 -17.45
N ALA A 106 10.77 7.34 -18.51
CA ALA A 106 12.13 6.88 -18.70
C ALA A 106 12.82 7.72 -19.78
N ASP A 107 14.15 7.73 -19.77
CA ASP A 107 14.93 8.38 -20.81
C ASP A 107 14.69 7.75 -22.20
N ASP A 108 14.87 8.56 -23.25
CA ASP A 108 14.57 8.17 -24.64
C ASP A 108 15.37 6.93 -25.05
N GLN A 109 16.60 6.81 -24.56
CA GLN A 109 17.50 5.72 -24.90
C GLN A 109 17.07 4.40 -24.27
N ALA A 110 16.58 4.42 -23.03
CA ALA A 110 16.02 3.26 -22.33
C ALA A 110 14.72 2.82 -22.98
N LEU A 111 13.85 3.75 -23.35
CA LEU A 111 12.62 3.44 -24.08
C LEU A 111 12.93 2.82 -25.44
N LEU A 112 13.85 3.41 -26.21
CA LEU A 112 14.29 2.88 -27.51
C LEU A 112 14.82 1.44 -27.38
N ARG A 113 15.66 1.16 -26.38
CA ARG A 113 16.15 -0.20 -26.09
C ARG A 113 15.00 -1.16 -25.77
N ARG A 114 14.05 -0.76 -24.93
CA ARG A 114 12.90 -1.60 -24.55
C ARG A 114 12.01 -1.91 -25.74
N TYR A 115 11.75 -0.91 -26.60
CA TYR A 115 11.02 -1.08 -27.85
C TYR A 115 11.67 -2.10 -28.79
N SER A 116 12.99 -2.05 -28.93
CA SER A 116 13.74 -3.00 -29.76
C SER A 116 13.71 -4.45 -29.22
N GLY A 117 13.57 -4.62 -27.90
CA GLY A 117 13.48 -5.91 -27.23
C GLY A 117 12.10 -6.57 -27.33
N THR A 118 11.02 -5.78 -27.34
CA THR A 118 9.65 -6.26 -27.55
C THR A 118 9.29 -6.21 -29.04
N ARG A 119 9.68 -7.22 -29.82
CA ARG A 119 9.36 -7.36 -31.25
C ARG A 119 7.84 -7.36 -31.54
N ARG A 120 7.20 -6.18 -31.60
CA ARG A 120 5.92 -5.99 -32.27
C ARG A 120 6.15 -5.11 -33.51
N PRO A 121 5.77 -5.59 -34.72
CA PRO A 121 5.88 -4.77 -35.93
C PRO A 121 4.94 -3.57 -35.85
N HIS A 122 5.42 -2.42 -36.35
CA HIS A 122 4.78 -1.12 -36.22
C HIS A 122 3.65 -0.95 -37.26
N PRO A 123 2.44 -0.48 -36.87
CA PRO A 123 1.33 -0.24 -37.83
C PRO A 123 1.53 0.95 -38.78
N LEU A 124 2.60 1.74 -38.62
CA LEU A 124 2.90 2.93 -39.44
C LEU A 124 4.31 2.90 -40.07
N SER A 125 4.93 1.73 -40.25
CA SER A 125 6.18 1.61 -41.01
C SER A 125 5.90 1.59 -42.51
N THR A 126 5.55 2.74 -43.06
CA THR A 126 5.63 3.02 -44.49
C THR A 126 6.72 4.07 -44.70
N THR A 127 7.79 3.65 -45.40
CA THR A 127 8.83 4.49 -46.06
C THR A 127 9.77 5.33 -45.17
N GLY A 128 11.04 4.91 -45.05
CA GLY A 128 12.16 5.76 -44.62
C GLY A 128 13.36 5.00 -44.03
N ASP A 129 14.58 5.38 -44.44
CA ASP A 129 15.88 4.70 -44.20
C ASP A 129 16.37 4.58 -42.74
N HIS A 130 15.58 4.95 -41.72
CA HIS A 130 16.00 4.84 -40.31
C HIS A 130 14.84 4.55 -39.33
N PRO A 131 14.54 3.27 -39.04
CA PRO A 131 13.46 2.86 -38.13
C PRO A 131 13.61 3.36 -36.69
N SER A 132 14.85 3.50 -36.21
CA SER A 132 15.17 3.97 -34.86
C SER A 132 14.94 5.47 -34.68
N LEU A 133 15.15 6.28 -35.72
CA LEU A 133 14.86 7.72 -35.72
C LEU A 133 13.33 7.97 -35.63
N ALA A 134 12.53 7.22 -36.39
CA ALA A 134 11.07 7.32 -36.33
C ALA A 134 10.50 6.94 -34.94
N VAL A 135 11.09 5.96 -34.25
CA VAL A 135 10.68 5.58 -32.88
C VAL A 135 11.07 6.66 -31.87
N LEU A 136 12.27 7.24 -31.98
CA LEU A 136 12.70 8.35 -31.13
C LEU A 136 11.81 9.58 -31.29
N ASP A 137 11.45 9.93 -32.52
CA ASP A 137 10.53 11.05 -32.79
C ASP A 137 9.14 10.76 -32.20
N GLY A 138 8.64 9.53 -32.32
CA GLY A 138 7.40 9.10 -31.68
C GLY A 138 7.45 9.19 -30.14
N ILE A 139 8.56 8.81 -29.51
CA ILE A 139 8.74 8.92 -28.05
C ILE A 139 8.71 10.38 -27.60
N ARG A 140 9.38 11.27 -28.34
CA ARG A 140 9.41 12.71 -28.04
C ARG A 140 8.02 13.33 -28.17
N GLU A 141 7.32 12.99 -29.25
CA GLU A 141 5.95 13.46 -29.47
C GLU A 141 5.00 12.94 -28.37
N GLU A 142 5.14 11.68 -27.96
CA GLU A 142 4.37 11.11 -26.84
C GLU A 142 4.64 11.86 -25.54
N ARG A 143 5.91 12.22 -25.26
CA ARG A 143 6.28 12.99 -24.06
C ARG A 143 5.66 14.38 -24.05
N GLU A 144 5.71 15.09 -25.17
CA GLU A 144 5.08 16.41 -25.29
C GLU A 144 3.56 16.31 -25.07
N ARG A 145 2.92 15.31 -25.69
CA ARG A 145 1.48 15.06 -25.55
C ARG A 145 1.07 14.72 -24.11
N LEU A 146 1.89 13.95 -23.40
CA LEU A 146 1.62 13.51 -22.02
C LEU A 146 2.10 14.48 -20.94
N ALA A 147 2.82 15.55 -21.30
CA ALA A 147 3.33 16.54 -20.35
C ALA A 147 2.24 17.15 -19.44
N PRO A 148 1.02 17.49 -19.92
CA PRO A 148 -0.04 17.98 -19.05
C PRO A 148 -0.47 16.96 -17.98
N LEU A 149 -0.53 15.67 -18.34
CA LEU A 149 -0.86 14.59 -17.41
C LEU A 149 0.25 14.34 -16.40
N ARG A 150 1.51 14.42 -16.83
CA ARG A 150 2.67 14.36 -15.92
C ARG A 150 2.61 15.48 -14.87
N GLY A 151 2.15 16.67 -15.25
CA GLY A 151 1.97 17.81 -14.34
C GLY A 151 0.86 17.60 -13.28
N ARG A 152 -0.09 16.69 -13.53
CA ARG A 152 -1.16 16.32 -12.60
C ARG A 152 -0.90 15.01 -11.85
N ALA A 153 0.25 14.38 -12.07
CA ALA A 153 0.56 13.10 -11.46
C ALA A 153 0.76 13.23 -9.94
N SER A 154 0.05 12.40 -9.18
CA SER A 154 0.27 12.23 -7.74
C SER A 154 1.62 11.58 -7.44
N SER A 155 2.14 10.78 -8.38
CA SER A 155 3.46 10.17 -8.28
C SER A 155 4.06 9.99 -9.67
N VAL A 156 5.32 10.40 -9.82
CA VAL A 156 6.12 10.16 -11.03
C VAL A 156 7.23 9.18 -10.68
N ILE A 157 7.35 8.09 -11.44
CA ILE A 157 8.45 7.13 -11.29
C ILE A 157 9.30 7.16 -12.56
N ASP A 158 10.56 7.55 -12.40
CA ASP A 158 11.58 7.34 -13.42
C ASP A 158 12.03 5.87 -13.39
N THR A 159 11.74 5.16 -14.48
CA THR A 159 12.06 3.74 -14.64
C THR A 159 13.35 3.50 -15.39
N THR A 160 14.09 4.54 -15.79
CA THR A 160 15.29 4.46 -16.67
C THR A 160 16.27 3.36 -16.25
N LYS A 161 16.57 3.27 -14.96
CA LYS A 161 17.54 2.31 -14.38
C LYS A 161 16.88 1.21 -13.57
N LEU A 162 15.55 1.14 -13.55
CA LEU A 162 14.83 0.17 -12.74
C LEU A 162 14.67 -1.15 -13.50
N SER A 163 14.96 -2.25 -12.80
CA SER A 163 14.49 -3.58 -13.22
C SER A 163 13.00 -3.75 -12.95
N VAL A 164 12.41 -4.80 -13.51
CA VAL A 164 11.01 -5.20 -13.25
C VAL A 164 10.76 -5.38 -11.75
N HIS A 165 11.71 -6.00 -11.02
CA HIS A 165 11.60 -6.20 -9.58
C HIS A 165 11.69 -4.88 -8.80
N ASP A 166 12.56 -3.96 -9.22
CA ASP A 166 12.69 -2.66 -8.56
C ASP A 166 11.42 -1.83 -8.75
N LEU A 167 10.84 -1.84 -9.96
CA LEU A 167 9.58 -1.18 -10.23
C LEU A 167 8.46 -1.77 -9.37
N ARG A 168 8.32 -3.11 -9.32
CA ARG A 168 7.33 -3.77 -8.42
C ARG A 168 7.50 -3.32 -6.96
N ARG A 169 8.73 -3.33 -6.43
CA ARG A 169 8.99 -2.87 -5.05
C ARG A 169 8.60 -1.40 -4.85
N ARG A 170 8.82 -0.55 -5.86
CA ARG A 170 8.44 0.86 -5.80
C ARG A 170 6.92 1.03 -5.79
N ILE A 171 6.19 0.26 -6.59
CA ILE A 171 4.72 0.24 -6.59
C ILE A 171 4.17 -0.22 -5.25
N VAL A 172 4.69 -1.33 -4.70
CA VAL A 172 4.32 -1.83 -3.36
C VAL A 172 4.59 -0.79 -2.29
N LYS A 173 5.70 -0.05 -2.37
CA LYS A 173 6.00 1.02 -1.42
C LYS A 173 5.01 2.19 -1.49
N ILE A 174 4.45 2.48 -2.67
CA ILE A 174 3.55 3.63 -2.87
C ILE A 174 2.09 3.25 -2.63
N PHE A 175 1.67 2.02 -2.97
CA PHE A 175 0.26 1.60 -2.99
C PHE A 175 -0.04 0.32 -2.18
N GLY A 176 0.97 -0.28 -1.56
CA GLY A 176 0.81 -1.47 -0.72
C GLY A 176 0.20 -1.17 0.64
N PRO A 177 -0.06 -2.20 1.47
CA PRO A 177 -0.52 -2.01 2.84
C PRO A 177 0.43 -1.07 3.60
N GLY A 178 -0.09 0.02 4.17
CA GLY A 178 0.70 1.09 4.80
C GLY A 178 1.09 2.25 3.88
N ALA A 179 0.69 2.23 2.60
CA ALA A 179 0.78 3.37 1.70
C ALA A 179 0.07 4.61 2.28
N GLY A 180 0.80 5.71 2.48
CA GLY A 180 0.27 6.96 3.05
C GLY A 180 0.07 6.93 4.57
N GLN A 181 0.36 5.81 5.25
CA GLN A 181 0.56 5.80 6.69
C GLN A 181 2.07 5.89 6.92
N GLU A 182 2.52 6.82 7.77
CA GLU A 182 3.81 6.65 8.43
C GLU A 182 3.90 5.20 8.93
N ALA A 183 5.07 4.57 8.82
CA ALA A 183 5.24 3.19 9.25
C ALA A 183 4.77 3.03 10.70
N ARG A 184 3.53 2.58 10.91
CA ARG A 184 2.97 2.43 12.25
C ARG A 184 3.61 1.20 12.86
N MET A 185 4.45 1.41 13.86
CA MET A 185 4.96 0.34 14.69
C MET A 185 3.78 -0.25 15.49
N TYR A 186 3.42 -1.50 15.22
CA TYR A 186 2.44 -2.22 16.02
C TYR A 186 3.12 -2.74 17.28
N THR A 187 2.79 -2.16 18.44
CA THR A 187 3.31 -2.61 19.74
C THR A 187 2.33 -3.60 20.37
N ARG A 188 2.80 -4.80 20.70
CA ARG A 188 2.01 -5.84 21.38
C ARG A 188 2.48 -6.01 22.81
N PHE A 189 1.59 -5.76 23.76
CA PHE A 189 1.82 -6.07 25.17
C PHE A 189 1.22 -7.43 25.51
N MET A 190 2.00 -8.29 26.14
CA MET A 190 1.51 -9.58 26.63
C MET A 190 2.09 -9.90 28.00
N SER A 191 1.24 -10.49 28.86
CA SER A 191 1.66 -11.04 30.14
C SER A 191 1.87 -12.55 30.00
N PHE A 192 2.98 -13.06 30.55
CA PHE A 192 3.25 -14.49 30.62
C PHE A 192 3.71 -14.89 32.02
N GLY A 193 3.72 -16.19 32.30
CA GLY A 193 4.30 -16.73 33.53
C GLY A 193 5.58 -17.50 33.22
N PHE A 194 6.68 -17.21 33.92
CA PHE A 194 7.99 -17.87 33.71
C PHE A 194 7.94 -19.40 33.73
N LYS A 195 7.00 -20.02 34.47
CA LYS A 195 6.81 -21.47 34.48
C LYS A 195 6.40 -22.07 33.12
N TYR A 196 5.93 -21.24 32.19
CA TYR A 196 5.56 -21.61 30.83
C TYR A 196 6.61 -21.20 29.78
N GLY A 197 7.73 -20.61 30.22
CA GLY A 197 8.74 -20.03 29.34
C GLY A 197 8.37 -18.64 28.81
N PRO A 198 9.35 -17.85 28.35
CA PRO A 198 9.09 -16.58 27.67
C PRO A 198 8.45 -16.80 26.29
N PRO A 199 7.66 -15.84 25.79
CA PRO A 199 7.17 -15.85 24.41
C PRO A 199 8.34 -15.83 23.43
N VAL A 200 8.26 -16.65 22.39
CA VAL A 200 9.32 -16.78 21.37
C VAL A 200 9.47 -15.55 20.49
N ASP A 201 8.43 -14.72 20.41
CA ASP A 201 8.30 -13.52 19.58
C ASP A 201 8.45 -12.22 20.39
N ALA A 202 8.94 -12.28 21.64
CA ALA A 202 9.12 -11.10 22.47
C ALA A 202 10.47 -10.40 22.22
N ASP A 203 10.42 -9.12 21.83
CA ASP A 203 11.61 -8.27 21.68
C ASP A 203 12.14 -7.75 23.03
N LEU A 204 11.23 -7.40 23.94
CA LEU A 204 11.55 -6.90 25.29
C LEU A 204 10.84 -7.76 26.34
N ILE A 205 11.56 -8.12 27.40
CA ILE A 205 11.03 -8.88 28.54
C ILE A 205 11.28 -8.11 29.83
N PHE A 206 10.20 -7.83 30.55
CA PHE A 206 10.22 -7.17 31.85
C PHE A 206 9.85 -8.18 32.94
N ASP A 207 10.80 -8.49 33.84
CA ASP A 207 10.54 -9.36 35.00
C ASP A 207 9.95 -8.54 36.15
N VAL A 208 8.71 -8.84 36.53
CA VAL A 208 7.96 -8.14 37.58
C VAL A 208 7.81 -8.96 38.88
N ARG A 209 8.52 -10.09 39.01
CA ARG A 209 8.37 -10.99 40.18
C ARG A 209 8.83 -10.40 41.51
N PHE A 210 9.58 -9.31 41.46
CA PHE A 210 10.03 -8.59 42.66
C PHE A 210 8.92 -7.72 43.28
N LEU A 211 7.84 -7.44 42.53
CA LEU A 211 6.70 -6.66 43.02
C LEU A 211 5.84 -7.47 43.99
N ASN A 212 5.06 -6.74 44.80
CA ASN A 212 4.11 -7.33 45.73
C ASN A 212 3.07 -8.21 45.02
N ASN A 213 3.12 -9.51 45.30
CA ASN A 213 2.30 -10.50 44.62
C ASN A 213 0.88 -10.59 45.24
N PRO A 214 -0.20 -10.26 44.51
CA PRO A 214 -1.57 -10.32 45.02
C PRO A 214 -2.03 -11.75 45.34
N TYR A 215 -1.34 -12.78 44.86
CA TYR A 215 -1.65 -14.18 45.15
C TYR A 215 -1.57 -14.54 46.65
N PHE A 216 -0.79 -13.78 47.43
CA PHE A 216 -0.68 -14.00 48.88
C PHE A 216 -1.80 -13.34 49.68
N VAL A 217 -2.68 -12.58 49.04
CA VAL A 217 -3.86 -11.96 49.66
C VAL A 217 -5.06 -12.87 49.38
N PRO A 218 -5.62 -13.56 50.40
CA PRO A 218 -6.69 -14.53 50.20
C PRO A 218 -7.87 -14.00 49.39
N GLU A 219 -8.22 -12.73 49.59
CA GLU A 219 -9.34 -12.05 48.94
C GLU A 219 -9.08 -11.71 47.46
N LEU A 220 -7.82 -11.73 47.01
CA LEU A 220 -7.41 -11.36 45.65
C LEU A 220 -6.94 -12.57 44.83
N LYS A 221 -6.71 -13.71 45.48
CA LYS A 221 -6.05 -14.89 44.92
C LYS A 221 -6.74 -15.46 43.68
N ASP A 222 -8.07 -15.46 43.68
CA ASP A 222 -8.88 -16.03 42.59
C ASP A 222 -9.22 -15.00 41.49
N PHE A 223 -8.76 -13.76 41.64
CA PHE A 223 -8.96 -12.68 40.68
C PHE A 223 -7.76 -12.50 39.76
N SER A 224 -8.01 -11.87 38.62
CA SER A 224 -7.01 -11.55 37.61
C SER A 224 -6.52 -10.10 37.75
N GLY A 225 -5.41 -9.76 37.09
CA GLY A 225 -4.94 -8.37 37.02
C GLY A 225 -5.90 -7.41 36.29
N LYS A 226 -6.98 -7.91 35.67
CA LYS A 226 -8.04 -7.08 35.06
C LYS A 226 -9.09 -6.64 36.06
N ASP A 227 -9.16 -7.29 37.23
CA ASP A 227 -10.13 -6.98 38.26
C ASP A 227 -9.69 -5.72 39.05
N PRO A 228 -10.58 -4.73 39.27
CA PRO A 228 -10.23 -3.48 39.93
C PRO A 228 -9.56 -3.67 41.30
N ALA A 229 -10.00 -4.64 42.09
CA ALA A 229 -9.43 -4.93 43.40
C ALA A 229 -7.95 -5.35 43.34
N VAL A 230 -7.57 -6.15 42.33
CA VAL A 230 -6.18 -6.57 42.12
C VAL A 230 -5.35 -5.41 41.59
N ARG A 231 -5.89 -4.65 40.63
CA ARG A 231 -5.24 -3.45 40.09
C ARG A 231 -4.92 -2.45 41.19
N ASP A 232 -5.90 -2.11 42.02
CA ASP A 232 -5.75 -1.11 43.06
C ASP A 232 -4.78 -1.60 44.17
N TYR A 233 -4.77 -2.90 44.46
CA TYR A 233 -3.78 -3.50 45.36
C TYR A 233 -2.34 -3.39 44.82
N VAL A 234 -2.13 -3.61 43.52
CA VAL A 234 -0.80 -3.58 42.91
C VAL A 234 -0.32 -2.14 42.71
N LEU A 235 -1.20 -1.23 42.28
CA LEU A 235 -0.86 0.16 41.99
C LEU A 235 -0.74 1.06 43.23
N LYS A 236 -1.20 0.64 44.41
CA LYS A 236 -0.95 1.39 45.66
C LYS A 236 0.51 1.36 46.10
N ASP A 237 1.30 0.41 45.59
CA ASP A 237 2.68 0.21 45.95
C ASP A 237 3.60 1.23 45.24
N PRO A 238 4.38 2.03 46.00
CA PRO A 238 5.35 2.96 45.43
C PRO A 238 6.39 2.29 44.52
N GLU A 239 6.77 1.03 44.78
CA GLU A 239 7.73 0.31 43.95
C GLU A 239 7.12 -0.04 42.59
N THR A 240 5.88 -0.53 42.56
CA THR A 240 5.13 -0.80 41.32
C THR A 240 4.99 0.45 40.47
N THR A 241 4.53 1.56 41.06
CA THR A 241 4.34 2.82 40.33
C THR A 241 5.68 3.35 39.81
N GLY A 242 6.74 3.30 40.62
CA GLY A 242 8.08 3.66 40.21
C GLY A 242 8.64 2.79 39.08
N PHE A 243 8.34 1.49 39.05
CA PHE A 243 8.74 0.59 37.97
C PHE A 243 7.99 0.91 36.67
N LEU A 244 6.66 1.12 36.76
CA LEU A 244 5.83 1.48 35.61
C LEU A 244 6.31 2.76 34.96
N THR A 245 6.51 3.84 35.73
CA THR A 245 6.97 5.14 35.19
C THR A 245 8.30 5.02 34.43
N ARG A 246 9.27 4.25 34.96
CA ARG A 246 10.57 4.06 34.29
C ARG A 246 10.46 3.19 33.04
N THR A 247 9.59 2.18 33.08
CA THR A 247 9.33 1.30 31.94
C THR A 247 8.63 2.05 30.82
N GLU A 248 7.61 2.85 31.15
CA GLU A 248 6.93 3.74 30.21
C GLU A 248 7.91 4.72 29.58
N ALA A 249 8.76 5.40 30.38
CA ALA A 249 9.77 6.32 29.85
C ALA A 249 10.78 5.64 28.91
N LEU A 250 11.18 4.39 29.20
CA LEU A 250 12.03 3.61 28.32
C LEU A 250 11.32 3.27 27.01
N LEU A 251 10.05 2.87 27.08
CA LEU A 251 9.26 2.55 25.89
C LEU A 251 9.01 3.80 25.04
N GLU A 252 8.68 4.94 25.64
CA GLU A 252 8.55 6.24 24.94
C GLU A 252 9.85 6.67 24.26
N TYR A 253 11.01 6.38 24.87
CA TYR A 253 12.31 6.66 24.24
C TYR A 253 12.61 5.74 23.04
N CYS A 254 12.16 4.49 23.10
CA CYS A 254 12.45 3.47 22.09
C CYS A 254 11.43 3.42 20.95
N LEU A 255 10.20 3.84 21.18
CA LEU A 255 9.10 3.81 20.21
C LEU A 255 9.02 5.16 19.46
N PRO A 256 8.76 5.15 18.14
CA PRO A 256 8.66 6.35 17.31
C PRO A 256 7.39 7.18 17.57
#